data_AF-A0A1X4NJ45-F1
#
_entry.id   AF-A0A1X4NJ45-F1
#
_cell.length_a   1.000
_cell.length_b   1.000
_cell.length_c   1.000
_cell.angle_alpha   90.00
_cell.angle_beta   90.00
_cell.angle_gamma   90.00
#
_symmetry.space_group_name_H-M   'P 1'
#
loop_
_entity.id
_entity.type
_entity.pdbx_description
1 polymer ?
#
loop_
_entity_poly.entity_id
_entity_poly.type
_entity_poly.pdbx_seq_one_letter_code
_entity_poly.pdbx_strand_id
1 'polypeptide(L)'
;MSGLLALLDDVAGIAKVAAASVDDIGAAAAKAGSKTAGVLIDDAAVTPKYLHGFEPARELPIIWRIARGSLINKLVFLLPAALLLSTFAPWMIPPLLILGGSYLCFEGAEKIVHVLMPHDDHSGGPDGSHDIEDPLHLEEEKVKGAIKTDFILSAEIMTIALSVIEEGNIWMQGATLALVGIMVTLGVYGAVAVIVKMDDVGLWLSQVGRLGMTRALGRGIVKFMPWLLKTLTVVGTAAMLWVGGSIIVHSVAQMGWHMPEETIHHIAVAYGAGQPFLEWAITAGIDFVLGFIWGLILIPIGVKIVGPIWTAVMPKGA
;
A
#
# COMPACT_ATOMS: atom_id res chain seq x y z
N MET A 1 31.09 -45.24 -20.74
CA MET A 1 31.19 -44.19 -19.71
C MET A 1 30.97 -42.76 -20.24
N SER A 2 30.96 -42.50 -21.55
CA SER A 2 30.76 -41.16 -22.12
C SER A 2 29.37 -40.54 -21.86
N GLY A 3 28.30 -41.34 -21.92
CA GLY A 3 26.92 -40.83 -21.77
C GLY A 3 26.53 -40.32 -20.37
N LEU A 4 27.13 -40.87 -19.30
CA LEU A 4 26.84 -40.41 -17.93
C LEU A 4 27.53 -39.07 -17.63
N LEU A 5 28.75 -38.88 -18.15
CA LEU A 5 29.48 -37.62 -18.01
C LEU A 5 28.82 -36.51 -18.84
N ALA A 6 28.31 -36.83 -20.03
CA ALA A 6 27.52 -35.88 -20.83
C ALA A 6 26.22 -35.46 -20.13
N LEU A 7 25.49 -36.40 -19.51
CA LEU A 7 24.29 -36.08 -18.72
C LEU A 7 24.60 -35.22 -17.49
N LEU A 8 25.73 -35.47 -16.81
CA LEU A 8 26.17 -34.64 -15.69
C LEU A 8 26.60 -33.24 -16.13
N ASP A 9 27.21 -33.10 -17.31
CA ASP A 9 27.58 -31.82 -17.91
C ASP A 9 26.34 -31.03 -18.34
N ASP A 10 25.32 -31.69 -18.92
CA ASP A 10 24.03 -31.08 -19.23
C ASP A 10 23.27 -30.62 -17.96
N VAL A 11 23.27 -31.43 -16.90
CA VAL A 11 22.68 -31.05 -15.61
C VAL A 11 23.45 -29.89 -14.98
N ALA A 12 24.78 -29.88 -15.06
CA ALA A 12 25.60 -28.76 -14.59
C ALA A 12 25.34 -27.49 -15.41
N GLY A 13 25.14 -27.62 -16.73
CA GLY A 13 24.74 -26.54 -17.63
C GLY A 13 23.38 -25.96 -17.26
N ILE A 14 22.36 -26.80 -17.10
CA ILE A 14 21.01 -26.39 -16.68
C ILE A 14 21.05 -25.76 -15.29
N ALA A 15 21.80 -26.33 -14.34
CA ALA A 15 21.95 -25.78 -13.00
C ALA A 15 22.62 -24.40 -13.02
N LYS A 16 23.63 -24.20 -13.88
CA LYS A 16 24.32 -22.91 -14.04
C LYS A 16 23.42 -21.86 -14.68
N VAL A 17 22.64 -22.23 -15.70
CA VAL A 17 21.65 -21.35 -16.33
C VAL A 17 20.52 -21.00 -15.36
N ALA A 18 20.06 -21.97 -14.57
CA ALA A 18 19.05 -21.75 -13.54
C ALA A 18 19.57 -20.82 -12.43
N ALA A 19 20.81 -21.01 -11.97
CA ALA A 19 21.44 -20.14 -10.98
C ALA A 19 21.58 -18.70 -11.49
N ALA A 20 22.05 -18.50 -12.73
CA ALA A 20 22.12 -17.18 -13.34
C ALA A 20 20.73 -16.53 -13.44
N SER A 21 19.70 -17.29 -13.83
CA SER A 21 18.33 -16.78 -13.91
C SER A 21 17.78 -16.35 -12.55
N VAL A 22 18.13 -17.05 -11.47
CA VAL A 22 17.74 -16.68 -10.11
C VAL A 22 18.46 -15.42 -9.65
N ASP A 23 19.75 -15.28 -9.96
CA ASP A 23 20.52 -14.07 -9.65
C ASP A 23 19.95 -12.85 -10.40
N ASP A 24 19.59 -12.99 -11.67
CA ASP A 24 18.98 -11.93 -12.48
C ASP A 24 17.61 -11.51 -11.93
N ILE A 25 16.76 -12.48 -11.54
CA ILE A 25 15.48 -12.22 -10.87
C ILE A 25 15.71 -11.46 -9.55
N GLY A 26 16.69 -11.87 -8.75
CA GLY A 26 17.05 -11.22 -7.49
C GLY A 26 17.53 -9.78 -7.70
N ALA A 27 18.39 -9.55 -8.68
CA ALA A 27 18.91 -8.22 -9.02
C ALA A 27 17.80 -7.29 -9.54
N ALA A 28 16.94 -7.80 -10.43
CA ALA A 28 15.81 -7.06 -10.95
C ALA A 28 14.80 -6.72 -9.85
N ALA A 29 14.53 -7.66 -8.94
CA ALA A 29 13.63 -7.43 -7.81
C ALA A 29 14.21 -6.42 -6.81
N ALA A 30 15.53 -6.42 -6.57
CA ALA A 30 16.20 -5.42 -5.75
C ALA A 30 16.15 -4.02 -6.39
N LYS A 31 16.39 -3.92 -7.71
CA LYS A 31 16.28 -2.67 -8.48
C LYS A 31 14.84 -2.13 -8.42
N ALA A 32 13.85 -2.99 -8.67
CA ALA A 32 12.44 -2.65 -8.56
C ALA A 32 12.09 -2.18 -7.14
N GLY A 33 12.52 -2.91 -6.10
CA GLY A 33 12.31 -2.55 -4.70
C GLY A 33 12.91 -1.18 -4.34
N SER A 34 14.09 -0.86 -4.87
CA SER A 34 14.70 0.47 -4.66
C SER A 34 13.90 1.61 -5.31
N LYS A 35 13.28 1.34 -6.47
CA LYS A 35 12.44 2.30 -7.19
C LYS A 35 11.06 2.48 -6.56
N THR A 36 10.56 1.45 -5.89
CA THR A 36 9.27 1.49 -5.18
C THR A 36 9.43 1.84 -3.70
N ALA A 37 10.65 2.04 -3.19
CA ALA A 37 10.92 2.26 -1.77
C ALA A 37 10.09 3.42 -1.16
N GLY A 38 9.91 4.53 -1.91
CA GLY A 38 9.04 5.64 -1.48
C GLY A 38 7.60 5.18 -1.28
N VAL A 39 7.00 4.61 -2.33
CA VAL A 39 5.62 4.08 -2.30
C VAL A 39 5.42 2.98 -1.24
N LEU A 40 6.47 2.18 -0.98
CA LEU A 40 6.47 1.09 0.00
C LEU A 40 6.46 1.63 1.45
N ILE A 41 7.17 2.73 1.70
CA ILE A 41 7.09 3.46 2.98
C ILE A 41 5.68 4.00 3.19
N ASP A 42 5.04 4.49 2.14
CA ASP A 42 3.70 5.06 2.21
C ASP A 42 2.66 3.98 2.53
N ASP A 43 2.77 2.80 1.91
CA ASP A 43 1.94 1.63 2.21
C ASP A 43 2.08 1.18 3.68
N ALA A 44 3.31 1.20 4.20
CA ALA A 44 3.59 0.94 5.61
C ALA A 44 3.02 2.02 6.56
N ALA A 45 2.86 3.25 6.10
CA ALA A 45 2.22 4.33 6.87
C ALA A 45 0.68 4.23 6.84
N VAL A 46 0.12 3.74 5.74
CA VAL A 46 -1.32 3.56 5.54
C VAL A 46 -1.85 2.37 6.34
N THR A 47 -1.11 1.27 6.43
CA THR A 47 -1.62 -0.01 6.96
C THR A 47 -1.97 -0.01 8.47
N PRO A 48 -1.16 0.55 9.38
CA PRO A 48 -1.45 0.52 10.82
C PRO A 48 -2.78 1.18 11.21
N LYS A 49 -3.30 2.11 10.40
CA LYS A 49 -4.57 2.78 10.70
C LYS A 49 -5.75 1.82 10.77
N TYR A 50 -5.71 0.73 10.00
CA TYR A 50 -6.79 -0.26 9.97
C TYR A 50 -6.82 -1.10 11.25
N LEU A 51 -5.75 -1.06 12.04
CA LEU A 51 -5.64 -1.79 13.30
C LEU A 51 -6.13 -0.97 14.50
N HIS A 52 -6.29 0.35 14.31
CA HIS A 52 -6.74 1.23 15.39
C HIS A 52 -8.15 0.86 15.88
N GLY A 53 -8.25 0.67 17.19
CA GLY A 53 -9.50 0.36 17.89
C GLY A 53 -9.80 -1.14 18.04
N PHE A 54 -8.89 -2.03 17.65
CA PHE A 54 -8.98 -3.45 18.02
C PHE A 54 -8.36 -3.73 19.38
N GLU A 55 -8.78 -4.84 19.99
CA GLU A 55 -8.09 -5.37 21.16
C GLU A 55 -6.67 -5.81 20.78
N PRO A 56 -5.64 -5.52 21.59
CA PRO A 56 -4.24 -5.85 21.28
C PRO A 56 -4.02 -7.33 20.90
N ALA A 57 -4.74 -8.24 21.55
CA ALA A 57 -4.67 -9.69 21.28
C ALA A 57 -5.10 -10.08 19.84
N ARG A 58 -5.84 -9.21 19.14
CA ARG A 58 -6.41 -9.45 17.81
C ARG A 58 -5.62 -8.79 16.69
N GLU A 59 -4.71 -7.86 17.00
CA GLU A 59 -4.00 -7.08 15.98
C GLU A 59 -3.10 -7.95 15.09
N LEU A 60 -2.31 -8.87 15.66
CA LEU A 60 -1.44 -9.77 14.88
C LEU A 60 -2.23 -10.77 14.00
N PRO A 61 -3.28 -11.47 14.51
CA PRO A 61 -4.15 -12.28 13.67
C PRO A 61 -4.78 -11.50 12.50
N ILE A 62 -5.17 -10.24 12.73
CA ILE A 62 -5.75 -9.38 11.70
C ILE A 62 -4.69 -9.02 10.65
N ILE A 63 -3.49 -8.62 11.06
CA ILE A 63 -2.36 -8.37 10.15
C ILE A 63 -2.10 -9.60 9.27
N TRP A 64 -2.10 -10.80 9.85
CA TRP A 64 -1.90 -12.03 9.09
C TRP A 64 -3.01 -12.27 8.05
N ARG A 65 -4.27 -12.01 8.42
CA ARG A 65 -5.40 -12.09 7.47
C ARG A 65 -5.23 -11.11 6.31
N ILE A 66 -4.85 -9.86 6.60
CA ILE A 66 -4.63 -8.83 5.59
C ILE A 66 -3.43 -9.21 4.72
N ALA A 67 -2.30 -9.60 5.30
CA ALA A 67 -1.10 -10.03 4.57
C ALA A 67 -1.36 -11.23 3.65
N ARG A 68 -2.12 -12.23 4.12
CA ARG A 68 -2.51 -13.37 3.29
C ARG A 68 -3.43 -12.96 2.14
N GLY A 69 -4.43 -12.11 2.41
CA GLY A 69 -5.33 -11.58 1.38
C GLY A 69 -4.57 -10.75 0.34
N SER A 70 -3.67 -9.88 0.80
CA SER A 70 -2.75 -9.08 0.00
C SER A 70 -1.87 -9.94 -0.90
N LEU A 71 -1.27 -11.01 -0.37
CA LEU A 71 -0.42 -11.90 -1.16
C LEU A 71 -1.20 -12.62 -2.26
N ILE A 72 -2.40 -13.10 -1.96
CA ILE A 72 -3.29 -13.71 -2.95
C ILE A 72 -3.67 -12.67 -4.02
N ASN A 73 -4.04 -11.46 -3.61
CA ASN A 73 -4.35 -10.35 -4.52
C ASN A 73 -3.18 -10.03 -5.46
N LYS A 74 -1.98 -9.90 -4.92
CA LYS A 74 -0.76 -9.61 -5.69
C LYS A 74 -0.41 -10.74 -6.66
N LEU A 75 -0.36 -11.99 -6.20
CA LEU A 75 0.14 -13.11 -7.01
C LEU A 75 -0.91 -13.71 -7.95
N VAL A 76 -2.16 -13.79 -7.52
CA VAL A 76 -3.23 -14.49 -8.26
C VAL A 76 -4.00 -13.55 -9.18
N PHE A 77 -4.11 -12.27 -8.85
CA PHE A 77 -4.90 -11.32 -9.63
C PHE A 77 -4.04 -10.24 -10.29
N LEU A 78 -3.29 -9.46 -9.51
CA LEU A 78 -2.52 -8.32 -10.04
C LEU A 78 -1.39 -8.77 -10.95
N LEU A 79 -0.59 -9.77 -10.58
CA LEU A 79 0.52 -10.25 -11.38
C LEU A 79 0.06 -10.73 -12.78
N PRO A 80 -0.88 -11.66 -12.92
CA PRO A 80 -1.32 -12.09 -14.26
C PRO A 80 -2.01 -10.96 -15.02
N ALA A 81 -2.80 -10.11 -14.35
CA ALA A 81 -3.40 -8.95 -15.00
C ALA A 81 -2.34 -7.97 -15.51
N ALA A 82 -1.30 -7.69 -14.73
CA ALA A 82 -0.22 -6.79 -15.08
C ALA A 82 0.58 -7.32 -16.29
N LEU A 83 0.92 -8.61 -16.31
CA LEU A 83 1.61 -9.25 -17.45
C LEU A 83 0.75 -9.24 -18.73
N LEU A 84 -0.55 -9.49 -18.60
CA LEU A 84 -1.47 -9.43 -19.74
C LEU A 84 -1.62 -8.00 -20.25
N LEU A 85 -1.86 -7.04 -19.36
CA LEU A 85 -2.01 -5.64 -19.72
C LEU A 85 -0.72 -5.08 -20.34
N SER A 86 0.46 -5.37 -19.80
CA SER A 86 1.72 -4.89 -20.39
C SER A 86 1.94 -5.41 -21.82
N THR A 87 1.48 -6.63 -22.10
CA THR A 87 1.67 -7.27 -23.41
C THR A 87 0.61 -6.81 -24.42
N PHE A 88 -0.66 -6.73 -24.02
CA PHE A 88 -1.77 -6.56 -24.96
C PHE A 88 -2.40 -5.16 -24.94
N ALA A 89 -2.33 -4.45 -23.81
CA ALA A 89 -2.98 -3.16 -23.63
C ALA A 89 -2.24 -2.27 -22.61
N PRO A 90 -0.96 -1.94 -22.81
CA PRO A 90 -0.18 -1.17 -21.84
C PRO A 90 -0.77 0.22 -21.58
N TRP A 91 -1.46 0.79 -22.59
CA TRP A 91 -2.21 2.05 -22.49
C TRP A 91 -3.36 2.03 -21.48
N MET A 92 -3.85 0.84 -21.06
CA MET A 92 -4.88 0.72 -20.03
C MET A 92 -4.34 0.85 -18.60
N ILE A 93 -3.03 0.66 -18.39
CA ILE A 93 -2.46 0.68 -17.05
C ILE A 93 -2.63 2.07 -16.39
N PRO A 94 -2.24 3.20 -17.02
CA PRO A 94 -2.40 4.50 -16.39
C PRO A 94 -3.87 4.88 -16.09
N PRO A 95 -4.85 4.66 -16.98
CA PRO A 95 -6.26 4.89 -16.65
C PRO A 95 -6.76 4.07 -15.46
N LEU A 96 -6.35 2.80 -15.33
CA LEU A 96 -6.73 1.97 -14.18
C LEU A 96 -6.11 2.48 -12.88
N LEU A 97 -4.84 2.91 -12.93
CA LEU A 97 -4.17 3.53 -11.80
C LEU A 97 -4.84 4.85 -11.39
N ILE A 98 -5.25 5.71 -12.34
CA ILE A 98 -6.00 6.95 -12.05
C ILE A 98 -7.31 6.65 -11.33
N LEU A 99 -8.04 5.60 -11.72
CA LEU A 99 -9.25 5.20 -11.01
C LEU A 99 -8.95 4.76 -9.57
N GLY A 100 -7.87 4.01 -9.37
CA GLY A 100 -7.39 3.63 -8.04
C GLY A 100 -6.97 4.84 -7.19
N GLY A 101 -6.13 5.72 -7.74
CA GLY A 101 -5.69 6.95 -7.08
C GLY A 101 -6.84 7.89 -6.76
N SER A 102 -7.85 7.97 -7.65
CA SER A 102 -9.09 8.71 -7.43
C SER A 102 -9.87 8.17 -6.24
N TYR A 103 -9.99 6.84 -6.12
CA TYR A 103 -10.63 6.22 -4.96
C TYR A 103 -9.88 6.54 -3.65
N LEU A 104 -8.55 6.47 -3.64
CA LEU A 104 -7.73 6.83 -2.47
C LEU A 104 -7.89 8.31 -2.09
N CYS A 105 -7.90 9.20 -3.08
CA CYS A 105 -8.14 10.64 -2.88
C CYS A 105 -9.52 10.90 -2.29
N PHE A 106 -10.56 10.23 -2.83
CA PHE A 106 -11.92 10.31 -2.32
C PHE A 106 -12.00 9.84 -0.86
N GLU A 107 -11.52 8.63 -0.57
CA GLU A 107 -11.58 8.05 0.79
C GLU A 107 -10.79 8.90 1.80
N GLY A 108 -9.61 9.39 1.41
CA GLY A 108 -8.79 10.26 2.25
C GLY A 108 -9.46 11.62 2.53
N ALA A 109 -10.04 12.25 1.50
CA ALA A 109 -10.69 13.55 1.63
C ALA A 109 -11.98 13.45 2.44
N GLU A 110 -12.79 12.42 2.21
CA GLU A 110 -14.01 12.16 2.96
C GLU A 110 -13.73 12.02 4.45
N LYS A 111 -12.67 11.28 4.82
CA LYS A 111 -12.25 11.12 6.23
C LYS A 111 -11.84 12.45 6.87
N ILE A 112 -11.12 13.32 6.14
CA ILE A 112 -10.75 14.64 6.65
C ILE A 112 -12.00 15.52 6.82
N VAL A 113 -12.88 15.56 5.82
CA VAL A 113 -14.12 16.36 5.87
C VAL A 113 -15.03 15.88 7.01
N HIS A 114 -15.15 14.56 7.20
CA HIS A 114 -15.95 13.98 8.26
C HIS A 114 -15.42 14.37 9.66
N VAL A 115 -14.12 14.53 9.85
CA VAL A 115 -13.55 14.99 11.13
C VAL A 115 -13.74 16.50 11.34
N LEU A 116 -13.85 17.28 10.26
CA LEU A 116 -13.93 18.75 10.31
C LEU A 116 -15.36 19.30 10.32
N MET A 117 -16.36 18.55 9.82
CA MET A 117 -17.76 18.94 9.88
C MET A 117 -18.41 18.52 11.22
N PRO A 118 -19.21 19.38 11.87
CA PRO A 118 -19.97 19.01 13.07
C PRO A 118 -21.04 17.95 12.74
N HIS A 119 -21.16 16.90 13.55
CA HIS A 119 -22.17 15.84 13.37
C HIS A 119 -23.49 16.16 14.06
N ASP A 120 -24.59 15.89 13.37
CA ASP A 120 -25.84 15.41 13.99
C ASP A 120 -25.67 13.91 14.25
N ASP A 121 -26.11 13.40 15.40
CA ASP A 121 -25.95 12.01 15.91
C ASP A 121 -26.53 10.88 15.02
N HIS A 122 -26.94 11.15 13.78
CA HIS A 122 -27.60 10.21 12.87
C HIS A 122 -26.99 10.12 11.45
N SER A 123 -25.94 10.86 11.11
CA SER A 123 -25.24 10.64 9.84
C SER A 123 -24.20 9.54 10.02
N GLY A 124 -24.46 8.35 9.46
CA GLY A 124 -23.54 7.21 9.49
C GLY A 124 -22.12 7.60 9.07
N GLY A 125 -21.14 7.09 9.81
CA GLY A 125 -19.72 7.36 9.58
C GLY A 125 -19.22 6.86 8.21
N PRO A 126 -17.99 7.24 7.80
CA PRO A 126 -17.42 6.97 6.47
C PRO A 126 -17.27 5.48 6.13
N ASP A 127 -17.42 4.63 7.14
CA ASP A 127 -17.29 3.18 7.14
C ASP A 127 -18.63 2.45 7.32
N GLY A 128 -19.75 3.16 7.44
CA GLY A 128 -21.05 2.55 7.77
C GLY A 128 -21.10 1.95 9.18
N SER A 129 -20.11 2.24 10.02
CA SER A 129 -19.89 1.58 11.32
C SER A 129 -20.96 1.86 12.38
N HIS A 130 -21.83 2.86 12.15
CA HIS A 130 -22.89 3.21 13.10
C HIS A 130 -24.17 2.36 12.93
N ASP A 131 -24.29 1.54 11.88
CA ASP A 131 -25.44 0.64 11.65
C ASP A 131 -25.14 -0.82 12.06
N ILE A 132 -23.96 -1.13 12.60
CA ILE A 132 -23.49 -2.51 12.79
C ILE A 132 -23.31 -2.82 14.28
N GLU A 133 -24.31 -3.48 14.87
CA GLU A 133 -24.31 -3.91 16.28
C GLU A 133 -23.31 -5.05 16.59
N ASP A 134 -22.67 -5.67 15.58
CA ASP A 134 -21.78 -6.84 15.76
C ASP A 134 -20.28 -6.50 15.58
N PRO A 135 -19.45 -6.62 16.63
CA PRO A 135 -18.00 -6.43 16.58
C PRO A 135 -17.27 -7.31 15.53
N LEU A 136 -17.79 -8.49 15.21
CA LEU A 136 -17.16 -9.39 14.23
C LEU A 136 -17.35 -8.91 12.80
N HIS A 137 -18.51 -8.32 12.48
CA HIS A 137 -18.73 -7.72 11.16
C HIS A 137 -17.84 -6.50 10.93
N LEU A 138 -17.67 -5.66 11.96
CA LEU A 138 -16.76 -4.51 11.91
C LEU A 138 -15.30 -4.95 11.66
N GLU A 139 -14.84 -6.04 12.28
CA GLU A 139 -13.53 -6.63 12.00
C GLU A 139 -13.38 -7.05 10.54
N GLU A 140 -14.39 -7.75 9.99
CA GLU A 140 -14.35 -8.21 8.61
C GLU A 140 -14.37 -7.08 7.59
N GLU A 141 -15.15 -6.04 7.82
CA GLU A 141 -15.22 -4.86 6.96
C GLU A 141 -13.90 -4.11 6.95
N LYS A 142 -13.28 -3.89 8.13
CA LYS A 142 -11.96 -3.27 8.22
C LYS A 142 -10.89 -4.09 7.51
N VAL A 143 -10.92 -5.42 7.63
CA VAL A 143 -10.01 -6.31 6.89
C VAL A 143 -10.24 -6.20 5.38
N LYS A 144 -11.48 -6.22 4.90
CA LYS A 144 -11.81 -6.07 3.47
C LYS A 144 -11.40 -4.70 2.93
N GLY A 145 -11.63 -3.63 3.70
CA GLY A 145 -11.23 -2.27 3.36
C GLY A 145 -9.70 -2.12 3.26
N ALA A 146 -8.97 -2.70 4.21
CA ALA A 146 -7.50 -2.76 4.17
C ALA A 146 -7.00 -3.50 2.93
N ILE A 147 -7.57 -4.66 2.62
CA ILE A 147 -7.21 -5.46 1.43
C ILE A 147 -7.52 -4.70 0.13
N LYS A 148 -8.62 -3.95 0.05
CA LYS A 148 -8.95 -3.12 -1.12
C LYS A 148 -7.93 -1.99 -1.32
N THR A 149 -7.57 -1.32 -0.23
CA THR A 149 -6.58 -0.23 -0.27
C THR A 149 -5.22 -0.76 -0.67
N ASP A 150 -4.78 -1.88 -0.07
CA ASP A 150 -3.55 -2.58 -0.43
C ASP A 150 -3.57 -3.01 -1.91
N PHE A 151 -4.69 -3.48 -2.45
CA PHE A 151 -4.79 -3.84 -3.87
C PHE A 151 -4.48 -2.65 -4.79
N ILE A 152 -4.97 -1.45 -4.46
CA ILE A 152 -4.72 -0.24 -5.24
C ILE A 152 -3.25 0.17 -5.13
N LEU A 153 -2.70 0.22 -3.91
CA LEU A 153 -1.29 0.57 -3.68
C LEU A 153 -0.35 -0.46 -4.34
N SER A 154 -0.72 -1.74 -4.28
CA SER A 154 0.01 -2.82 -4.92
C SER A 154 -0.01 -2.72 -6.44
N ALA A 155 -1.10 -2.26 -7.05
CA ALA A 155 -1.17 -2.08 -8.50
C ALA A 155 -0.14 -1.05 -8.98
N GLU A 156 0.05 0.04 -8.24
CA GLU A 156 1.10 1.03 -8.52
C GLU A 156 2.49 0.42 -8.38
N ILE A 157 2.79 -0.19 -7.22
CA ILE A 157 4.10 -0.82 -6.96
C ILE A 157 4.44 -1.86 -8.02
N MET A 158 3.48 -2.72 -8.39
CA MET A 158 3.68 -3.75 -9.40
C MET A 158 3.87 -3.16 -10.79
N THR A 159 3.20 -2.05 -11.11
CA THR A 159 3.39 -1.35 -12.39
C THR A 159 4.76 -0.66 -12.45
N ILE A 160 5.20 -0.01 -11.38
CA ILE A 160 6.54 0.57 -11.29
C ILE A 160 7.58 -0.54 -11.43
N ALA A 161 7.41 -1.65 -10.71
CA ALA A 161 8.29 -2.81 -10.84
C ALA A 161 8.33 -3.32 -12.28
N LEU A 162 7.18 -3.40 -12.95
CA LEU A 162 7.07 -3.83 -14.34
C LEU A 162 7.83 -2.92 -15.31
N SER A 163 7.83 -1.60 -15.06
CA SER A 163 8.54 -0.61 -15.88
C SER A 163 10.07 -0.67 -15.75
N VAL A 164 10.58 -1.25 -14.65
CA VAL A 164 12.01 -1.33 -14.32
C VAL A 164 12.63 -2.64 -14.79
N ILE A 165 11.80 -3.68 -14.98
CA ILE A 165 12.22 -4.98 -15.50
C ILE A 165 12.50 -4.83 -16.99
N GLU A 166 13.74 -5.08 -17.38
CA GLU A 166 14.15 -5.09 -18.79
C GLU A 166 13.42 -6.20 -19.56
N GLU A 167 13.13 -5.96 -20.84
CA GLU A 167 12.36 -6.85 -21.71
C GLU A 167 13.05 -8.23 -21.82
N GLY A 168 12.69 -9.14 -20.92
CA GLY A 168 13.07 -10.55 -20.95
C GLY A 168 11.89 -11.44 -21.32
N ASN A 169 12.04 -12.76 -21.09
CA ASN A 169 10.92 -13.69 -21.23
C ASN A 169 9.86 -13.44 -20.15
N ILE A 170 8.57 -13.60 -20.49
CA ILE A 170 7.41 -13.44 -19.59
C ILE A 170 7.56 -14.23 -18.28
N TRP A 171 8.27 -15.36 -18.31
CA TRP A 171 8.58 -16.16 -17.12
C TRP A 171 9.50 -15.44 -16.14
N MET A 172 10.54 -14.76 -16.63
CA MET A 172 11.47 -13.99 -15.80
C MET A 172 10.82 -12.73 -15.27
N GLN A 173 10.01 -12.06 -16.10
CA GLN A 173 9.22 -10.90 -15.69
C GLN A 173 8.20 -11.29 -14.61
N GLY A 174 7.48 -12.39 -14.81
CA GLY A 174 6.53 -12.93 -13.85
C GLY A 174 7.18 -13.39 -12.54
N ALA A 175 8.33 -14.07 -12.61
CA ALA A 175 9.07 -14.48 -11.42
C ALA A 175 9.61 -13.27 -10.63
N THR A 176 10.10 -12.23 -11.33
CA THR A 176 10.55 -10.99 -10.71
C THR A 176 9.40 -10.25 -10.04
N LEU A 177 8.27 -10.07 -10.74
CA LEU A 177 7.07 -9.47 -10.16
C LEU A 177 6.55 -10.26 -8.95
N ALA A 178 6.56 -11.60 -9.01
CA ALA A 178 6.18 -12.44 -7.87
C ALA A 178 7.09 -12.21 -6.67
N LEU A 179 8.41 -12.16 -6.90
CA LEU A 179 9.40 -11.91 -5.86
C LEU A 179 9.21 -10.52 -5.25
N VAL A 180 9.03 -9.48 -6.07
CA VAL A 180 8.72 -8.11 -5.59
C VAL A 180 7.45 -8.11 -4.75
N GLY A 181 6.36 -8.71 -5.23
CA GLY A 181 5.09 -8.78 -4.52
C GLY A 181 5.21 -9.48 -3.15
N ILE A 182 5.97 -10.57 -3.08
CA ILE A 182 6.27 -11.27 -1.82
C ILE A 182 7.11 -10.39 -0.90
N MET A 183 8.20 -9.81 -1.39
CA MET A 183 9.10 -8.98 -0.58
C MET A 183 8.39 -7.75 -0.02
N VAL A 184 7.59 -7.06 -0.83
CA VAL A 184 6.79 -5.91 -0.40
C VAL A 184 5.81 -6.33 0.69
N THR A 185 5.06 -7.42 0.48
CA THR A 185 4.09 -7.92 1.46
C THR A 185 4.78 -8.26 2.79
N LEU A 186 5.88 -8.99 2.75
CA LEU A 186 6.62 -9.36 3.96
C LEU A 186 7.25 -8.13 4.63
N GLY A 187 7.77 -7.18 3.86
CA GLY A 187 8.38 -5.96 4.38
C GLY A 187 7.37 -5.05 5.07
N VAL A 188 6.27 -4.72 4.38
CA VAL A 188 5.22 -3.83 4.90
C VAL A 188 4.52 -4.46 6.10
N TYR A 189 3.91 -5.63 5.93
CA TYR A 189 3.15 -6.26 7.02
C TYR A 189 4.05 -6.78 8.15
N GLY A 190 5.32 -7.12 7.86
CA GLY A 190 6.32 -7.43 8.86
C GLY A 190 6.67 -6.22 9.72
N ALA A 191 6.89 -5.05 9.10
CA ALA A 191 7.12 -3.81 9.83
C ALA A 191 5.91 -3.42 10.70
N VAL A 192 4.69 -3.53 10.15
CA VAL A 192 3.45 -3.26 10.89
C VAL A 192 3.28 -4.23 12.07
N ALA A 193 3.57 -5.53 11.87
CA ALA A 193 3.54 -6.53 12.94
C ALA A 193 4.54 -6.21 14.06
N VAL A 194 5.73 -5.73 13.72
CA VAL A 194 6.72 -5.29 14.71
C VAL A 194 6.22 -4.08 15.50
N ILE A 195 5.66 -3.07 14.82
CA ILE A 195 5.10 -1.87 15.46
C ILE A 195 4.05 -2.24 16.50
N VAL A 196 3.10 -3.09 16.10
CA VAL A 196 2.04 -3.58 16.98
C VAL A 196 2.58 -4.43 18.14
N LYS A 197 3.56 -5.31 17.85
CA LYS A 197 4.16 -6.17 18.88
C LYS A 197 4.91 -5.39 19.95
N MET A 198 5.27 -4.14 19.72
CA MET A 198 5.90 -3.30 20.73
C MET A 198 5.06 -3.19 22.00
N ASP A 199 3.73 -3.27 21.92
CA ASP A 199 2.87 -3.20 23.12
C ASP A 199 3.03 -4.42 24.02
N ASP A 200 2.94 -5.62 23.43
CA ASP A 200 3.19 -6.89 24.11
C ASP A 200 4.58 -6.93 24.74
N VAL A 201 5.60 -6.46 24.01
CA VAL A 201 6.98 -6.39 24.50
C VAL A 201 7.10 -5.37 25.65
N GLY A 202 6.41 -4.24 25.55
CA GLY A 202 6.35 -3.21 26.60
C GLY A 202 5.72 -3.74 27.88
N LEU A 203 4.58 -4.43 27.78
CA LEU A 203 3.90 -5.10 28.89
C LEU A 203 4.81 -6.15 29.52
N TRP A 204 5.38 -7.04 28.71
CA TRP A 204 6.30 -8.07 29.18
C TRP A 204 7.53 -7.49 29.92
N LEU A 205 8.15 -6.44 29.36
CA LEU A 205 9.30 -5.78 29.96
C LEU A 205 8.94 -5.08 31.28
N SER A 206 7.72 -4.55 31.39
CA SER A 206 7.21 -3.91 32.61
C SER A 206 7.06 -4.88 33.78
N GLN A 207 6.76 -6.16 33.49
CA GLN A 207 6.54 -7.22 34.47
C GLN A 207 7.83 -7.99 34.81
N VAL A 208 8.58 -8.42 33.79
CA VAL A 208 9.72 -9.34 33.93
C VAL A 208 11.06 -8.60 34.11
N GLY A 209 11.10 -7.29 33.80
CA GLY A 209 12.32 -6.49 33.89
C GLY A 209 13.02 -6.62 35.25
N ARG A 210 14.33 -6.93 35.25
CA ARG A 210 15.12 -7.08 36.49
C ARG A 210 15.54 -5.75 37.10
N LEU A 211 15.62 -4.69 36.29
CA LEU A 211 16.06 -3.35 36.70
C LEU A 211 14.86 -2.40 36.73
N GLY A 212 14.89 -1.41 37.64
CA GLY A 212 13.85 -0.37 37.70
C GLY A 212 13.71 0.41 36.39
N MET A 213 14.83 0.67 35.72
CA MET A 213 14.90 1.36 34.42
C MET A 213 14.23 0.55 33.29
N THR A 214 14.41 -0.77 33.24
CA THR A 214 13.78 -1.59 32.19
C THR A 214 12.27 -1.69 32.39
N ARG A 215 11.79 -1.80 33.65
CA ARG A 215 10.35 -1.75 33.94
C ARG A 215 9.74 -0.38 33.60
N ALA A 216 10.49 0.70 33.83
CA ALA A 216 10.07 2.05 33.46
C ALA A 216 9.96 2.24 31.95
N LEU A 217 10.94 1.72 31.19
CA LEU A 217 10.86 1.68 29.71
C LEU A 217 9.63 0.90 29.23
N GLY A 218 9.37 -0.29 29.79
CA GLY A 218 8.20 -1.09 29.42
C GLY A 218 6.88 -0.33 29.62
N ARG A 219 6.70 0.31 30.78
CA ARG A 219 5.54 1.18 31.04
C ARG A 219 5.47 2.38 30.08
N GLY A 220 6.62 2.95 29.73
CA GLY A 220 6.72 4.05 28.77
C GLY A 220 6.18 3.65 27.39
N ILE A 221 6.58 2.47 26.90
CA ILE A 221 6.13 1.93 25.61
C ILE A 221 4.60 1.76 25.59
N VAL A 222 4.04 1.07 26.59
CA VAL A 222 2.58 0.82 26.68
C VAL A 222 1.80 2.12 26.77
N LYS A 223 2.31 3.10 27.53
CA LYS A 223 1.67 4.42 27.65
C LYS A 223 1.72 5.22 26.34
N PHE A 224 2.75 5.02 25.53
CA PHE A 224 2.94 5.71 24.26
C PHE A 224 2.13 5.08 23.12
N MET A 225 1.80 3.78 23.20
CA MET A 225 1.14 3.05 22.13
C MET A 225 -0.16 3.71 21.61
N PRO A 226 -1.09 4.20 22.44
CA PRO A 226 -2.30 4.86 21.94
C PRO A 226 -2.00 6.12 21.12
N TRP A 227 -0.97 6.88 21.51
CA TRP A 227 -0.56 8.07 20.77
C TRP A 227 0.09 7.71 19.43
N LEU A 228 0.90 6.64 19.41
CA LEU A 228 1.48 6.11 18.18
C LEU A 228 0.39 5.70 17.19
N LEU A 229 -0.57 4.87 17.62
CA LEU A 229 -1.65 4.40 16.74
C LEU A 229 -2.55 5.55 16.25
N LYS A 230 -2.84 6.53 17.10
CA LYS A 230 -3.57 7.75 16.69
C LYS A 230 -2.80 8.55 15.65
N THR A 231 -1.49 8.72 15.85
CA THR A 231 -0.63 9.43 14.89
C THR A 231 -0.57 8.70 13.56
N LEU A 232 -0.41 7.37 13.58
CA LEU A 232 -0.43 6.54 12.37
C LEU A 232 -1.77 6.58 11.64
N THR A 233 -2.88 6.81 12.34
CA THR A 233 -4.19 7.01 11.69
C THR A 233 -4.24 8.31 10.89
N VAL A 234 -3.72 9.39 11.47
CA VAL A 234 -3.62 10.70 10.80
C VAL A 234 -2.65 10.63 9.63
N VAL A 235 -1.44 10.12 9.87
CA VAL A 235 -0.41 9.95 8.83
C VAL A 235 -0.92 9.02 7.72
N GLY A 236 -1.57 7.92 8.05
CA GLY A 236 -2.13 6.99 7.07
C GLY A 236 -3.28 7.60 6.25
N THR A 237 -3.99 8.61 6.77
CA THR A 237 -4.99 9.37 5.99
C THR A 237 -4.31 10.38 5.07
N ALA A 238 -3.26 11.06 5.56
CA ALA A 238 -2.47 11.96 4.74
C ALA A 238 -1.74 11.21 3.60
N ALA A 239 -1.19 10.03 3.89
CA ALA A 239 -0.55 9.18 2.90
C ALA A 239 -1.52 8.72 1.81
N MET A 240 -2.80 8.43 2.13
CA MET A 240 -3.79 8.13 1.07
C MET A 240 -3.95 9.28 0.07
N LEU A 241 -3.95 10.51 0.56
CA LEU A 241 -4.14 11.70 -0.27
C LEU A 241 -2.92 11.99 -1.13
N TRP A 242 -1.72 11.95 -0.55
CA TRP A 242 -0.53 12.17 -1.36
C TRP A 242 -0.32 11.02 -2.33
N VAL A 243 -0.48 9.76 -1.91
CA VAL A 243 -0.23 8.60 -2.80
C VAL A 243 -1.26 8.59 -3.91
N GLY A 244 -2.52 8.87 -3.60
CA GLY A 244 -3.55 9.06 -4.63
C GLY A 244 -3.19 10.19 -5.60
N GLY A 245 -2.67 11.31 -5.10
CA GLY A 245 -2.18 12.43 -5.90
C GLY A 245 -1.01 12.04 -6.82
N SER A 246 0.02 11.39 -6.26
CA SER A 246 1.21 10.96 -7.01
C SER A 246 0.86 9.92 -8.08
N ILE A 247 -0.03 8.97 -7.77
CA ILE A 247 -0.57 8.00 -8.74
C ILE A 247 -1.19 8.74 -9.92
N ILE A 248 -2.04 9.74 -9.66
CA ILE A 248 -2.73 10.50 -10.71
C ILE A 248 -1.71 11.28 -11.54
N VAL A 249 -0.82 12.04 -10.91
CA VAL A 249 0.21 12.84 -11.59
C VAL A 249 1.07 11.97 -12.50
N HIS A 250 1.61 10.87 -11.96
CA HIS A 250 2.48 9.97 -12.70
C HIS A 250 1.73 9.24 -13.83
N SER A 251 0.49 8.82 -13.59
CA SER A 251 -0.32 8.18 -14.63
C SER A 251 -0.71 9.15 -15.75
N VAL A 252 -0.95 10.42 -15.43
CA VAL A 252 -1.22 11.47 -16.43
C VAL A 252 0.02 11.74 -17.28
N ALA A 253 1.21 11.73 -16.68
CA ALA A 253 2.47 11.80 -17.42
C ALA A 253 2.67 10.58 -18.33
N GLN A 254 2.37 9.36 -17.86
CA GLN A 254 2.41 8.15 -18.70
C GLN A 254 1.44 8.20 -19.90
N MET A 255 0.34 8.95 -19.80
CA MET A 255 -0.58 9.19 -20.92
C MET A 255 -0.12 10.31 -21.88
N GLY A 256 1.05 10.90 -21.64
CA GLY A 256 1.68 11.89 -22.51
C GLY A 256 1.53 13.35 -22.05
N TRP A 257 0.89 13.61 -20.90
CA TRP A 257 0.81 14.96 -20.34
C TRP A 257 1.79 15.11 -19.17
N HIS A 258 3.05 15.41 -19.48
CA HIS A 258 4.15 15.48 -18.51
C HIS A 258 4.16 16.77 -17.66
N MET A 259 3.44 17.82 -18.08
CA MET A 259 3.52 19.14 -17.45
C MET A 259 3.28 19.14 -15.92
N PRO A 260 2.28 18.42 -15.36
CA PRO A 260 2.08 18.38 -13.92
C PRO A 260 3.30 17.79 -13.19
N GLU A 261 3.81 16.64 -13.64
CA GLU A 261 4.96 15.96 -13.04
C GLU A 261 6.23 16.82 -13.13
N GLU A 262 6.51 17.40 -14.29
CA GLU A 262 7.67 18.28 -14.51
C GLU A 262 7.58 19.54 -13.65
N THR A 263 6.40 20.14 -13.52
CA THR A 263 6.19 21.34 -12.70
C THR A 263 6.44 21.05 -11.23
N ILE A 264 5.94 19.93 -10.71
CA ILE A 264 6.19 19.50 -9.34
C ILE A 264 7.68 19.27 -9.11
N HIS A 265 8.34 18.56 -10.04
CA HIS A 265 9.77 18.33 -9.97
C HIS A 265 10.59 19.64 -9.97
N HIS A 266 10.25 20.59 -10.84
CA HIS A 266 10.92 21.89 -10.89
C HIS A 266 10.74 22.69 -9.60
N ILE A 267 9.54 22.68 -9.01
CA ILE A 267 9.28 23.32 -7.71
C ILE A 267 10.10 22.62 -6.62
N ALA A 268 10.09 21.29 -6.59
CA ALA A 268 10.85 20.51 -5.62
C ALA A 268 12.36 20.79 -5.69
N VAL A 269 12.96 20.80 -6.87
CA VAL A 269 14.39 21.12 -7.04
C VAL A 269 14.70 22.58 -6.71
N ALA A 270 13.84 23.52 -7.09
CA ALA A 270 14.03 24.95 -6.84
C ALA A 270 14.03 25.29 -5.34
N TYR A 271 13.11 24.69 -4.57
CA TYR A 271 12.98 24.95 -3.13
C TYR A 271 13.69 23.90 -2.25
N GLY A 272 14.08 22.77 -2.81
CA GLY A 272 14.76 21.67 -2.12
C GLY A 272 16.23 21.93 -1.82
N ALA A 273 16.84 22.91 -2.49
CA ALA A 273 18.22 23.33 -2.27
C ALA A 273 19.25 22.17 -2.36
N GLY A 274 18.97 21.16 -3.17
CA GLY A 274 19.81 19.96 -3.34
C GLY A 274 19.77 18.97 -2.16
N GLN A 275 18.85 19.14 -1.20
CA GLN A 275 18.62 18.17 -0.13
C GLN A 275 17.55 17.16 -0.54
N PRO A 276 17.90 15.86 -0.69
CA PRO A 276 16.95 14.84 -1.18
C PRO A 276 15.68 14.72 -0.34
N PHE A 277 15.79 14.86 0.98
CA PHE A 277 14.64 14.82 1.89
C PHE A 277 13.69 16.00 1.68
N LEU A 278 14.22 17.21 1.43
CA LEU A 278 13.41 18.40 1.25
C LEU A 278 12.69 18.37 -0.11
N GLU A 279 13.39 17.93 -1.17
CA GLU A 279 12.78 17.70 -2.47
C GLU A 279 11.63 16.70 -2.38
N TRP A 280 11.85 15.55 -1.72
CA TRP A 280 10.80 14.57 -1.46
C TRP A 280 9.62 15.16 -0.68
N ALA A 281 9.88 15.92 0.38
CA ALA A 281 8.84 16.52 1.21
C ALA A 281 7.99 17.55 0.44
N ILE A 282 8.61 18.33 -0.46
CA ILE A 282 7.91 19.28 -1.31
C ILE A 282 7.02 18.54 -2.32
N THR A 283 7.57 17.54 -3.00
CA THR A 283 6.80 16.70 -3.95
C THR A 283 5.60 16.06 -3.25
N ALA A 284 5.83 15.37 -2.12
CA ALA A 284 4.77 14.73 -1.33
C ALA A 284 3.74 15.76 -0.83
N GLY A 285 4.18 16.97 -0.45
CA GLY A 285 3.28 18.05 -0.05
C GLY A 285 2.39 18.55 -1.18
N ILE A 286 2.92 18.67 -2.40
CA ILE A 286 2.13 19.10 -3.56
C ILE A 286 1.16 17.98 -3.97
N ASP A 287 1.63 16.74 -4.03
CA ASP A 287 0.79 15.57 -4.33
C ASP A 287 -0.34 15.42 -3.31
N PHE A 288 -0.07 15.66 -2.02
CA PHE A 288 -1.09 15.70 -0.98
C PHE A 288 -2.17 16.75 -1.27
N VAL A 289 -1.77 17.98 -1.63
CA VAL A 289 -2.71 19.06 -1.93
C VAL A 289 -3.54 18.74 -3.17
N LEU A 290 -2.90 18.24 -4.23
CA LEU A 290 -3.58 17.83 -5.47
C LEU A 290 -4.57 16.70 -5.21
N GLY A 291 -4.14 15.66 -4.49
CA GLY A 291 -4.99 14.54 -4.12
C GLY A 291 -6.15 14.96 -3.21
N PHE A 292 -5.93 15.87 -2.27
CA PHE A 292 -6.99 16.42 -1.43
C PHE A 292 -8.01 17.22 -2.24
N ILE A 293 -7.56 18.12 -3.11
CA ILE A 293 -8.45 18.89 -4.00
C ILE A 293 -9.25 17.95 -4.91
N TRP A 294 -8.59 16.95 -5.50
CA TRP A 294 -9.23 15.95 -6.34
C TRP A 294 -10.27 15.14 -5.56
N GLY A 295 -9.93 14.69 -4.36
CA GLY A 295 -10.84 14.01 -3.45
C GLY A 295 -12.08 14.84 -3.12
N LEU A 296 -11.90 16.13 -2.78
CA LEU A 296 -13.02 17.05 -2.53
C LEU A 296 -13.95 17.20 -3.74
N ILE A 297 -13.40 17.21 -4.96
CA ILE A 297 -14.19 17.23 -6.21
C ILE A 297 -14.98 15.93 -6.38
N LEU A 298 -14.39 14.79 -6.01
CA LEU A 298 -15.02 13.47 -6.11
C LEU A 298 -16.11 13.22 -5.07
N ILE A 299 -16.05 13.82 -3.88
CA ILE A 299 -17.07 13.64 -2.83
C ILE A 299 -18.50 13.86 -3.34
N PRO A 300 -18.86 15.01 -3.95
CA PRO A 300 -20.22 15.22 -4.45
C PRO A 300 -20.59 14.25 -5.59
N ILE A 301 -19.61 13.80 -6.39
CA ILE A 301 -19.83 12.82 -7.47
C ILE A 301 -20.14 11.44 -6.88
N GLY A 302 -19.35 10.99 -5.90
CA GLY A 302 -19.55 9.72 -5.21
C GLY A 302 -20.91 9.67 -4.52
N VAL A 303 -21.23 10.69 -3.72
CA VAL A 303 -22.46 10.74 -2.92
C VAL A 303 -23.71 10.97 -3.78
N LYS A 304 -23.66 11.85 -4.79
CA LYS A 304 -24.86 12.25 -5.56
C LYS A 304 -25.07 11.48 -6.86
N ILE A 305 -24.04 10.83 -7.41
CA ILE A 305 -24.14 10.12 -8.69
C ILE A 305 -23.93 8.61 -8.48
N VAL A 306 -22.81 8.21 -7.85
CA VAL A 306 -22.47 6.78 -7.72
C VAL A 306 -23.36 6.08 -6.69
N GLY A 307 -23.58 6.67 -5.51
CA GLY A 307 -24.41 6.10 -4.45
C GLY A 307 -25.86 5.77 -4.90
N PRO A 308 -26.57 6.71 -5.55
CA PRO A 308 -27.92 6.46 -6.07
C PRO A 308 -27.96 5.42 -7.20
N ILE A 309 -26.97 5.42 -8.10
CA ILE A 309 -26.90 4.41 -9.18
C ILE A 309 -26.61 3.03 -8.61
N TRP A 310 -25.69 2.91 -7.64
CA TRP A 310 -25.36 1.65 -7.01
C TRP A 310 -26.54 1.06 -6.23
N THR A 311 -27.24 1.89 -5.46
CA THR A 311 -28.46 1.47 -4.73
C THR A 311 -29.63 1.14 -5.65
N ALA A 312 -29.71 1.78 -6.83
CA ALA A 312 -30.70 1.44 -7.86
C ALA A 312 -30.39 0.12 -8.60
N VAL A 313 -29.12 -0.22 -8.80
CA VAL A 313 -28.68 -1.40 -9.55
C VAL A 313 -28.48 -2.64 -8.65
N MET A 314 -28.10 -2.43 -7.39
CA MET A 314 -28.03 -3.47 -6.37
C MET A 314 -28.96 -3.09 -5.21
N PRO A 315 -30.27 -3.36 -5.33
CA PRO A 315 -31.17 -3.22 -4.18
C PRO A 315 -30.58 -4.07 -3.06
N LYS A 316 -30.37 -3.46 -1.88
CA LYS A 316 -29.98 -4.19 -0.68
C LYS A 316 -30.99 -5.33 -0.52
N GLY A 317 -30.53 -6.56 -0.74
CA GLY A 317 -31.32 -7.75 -0.50
C GLY A 317 -31.75 -7.77 0.95
N ALA A 318 -33.02 -8.09 1.16
CA ALA A 318 -33.67 -8.34 2.44
C ALA A 318 -32.91 -9.35 3.31
#